data_AF-A0A970EV72-F1
#
_entry.id   AF-A0A970EV72-F1
#
_cell.length_a   1.000
_cell.length_b   1.000
_cell.length_c   1.000
_cell.angle_alpha   90.00
_cell.angle_beta   90.00
_cell.angle_gamma   90.00
#
_symmetry.space_group_name_H-M   'P 1'
#
loop_
_entity.id
_entity.type
_entity.pdbx_description
1 polymer ?
#
loop_
_entity_poly.entity_id
_entity_poly.type
_entity_poly.pdbx_seq_one_letter_code
_entity_poly.pdbx_strand_id
1 'polypeptide(L)'
;LPPVDGEIAQQTESIIGPYELHDFFLYYAIRWAFPPSKTFRIAREAFRGIYSDDEIIKWLRIFYKRFFNSQYKRSCMPDGPKVGTVSLSPRGDWRMPSDATAAEWLREIEAY
;
A
#
# COMPACT_ATOMS: atom_id res chain seq x y z
N LEU A 1 13.97 -14.30 7.33
CA LEU A 1 15.30 -14.64 7.88
C LEU A 1 15.08 -15.06 9.33
N PRO A 2 15.78 -16.10 9.82
CA PRO A 2 15.69 -16.45 11.23
C PRO A 2 16.18 -15.27 12.10
N PRO A 3 15.66 -15.09 13.32
CA PRO A 3 16.14 -14.08 14.26
C PRO A 3 17.63 -14.29 14.52
N VAL A 4 18.41 -13.21 14.56
CA VAL A 4 19.79 -13.23 15.06
C VAL A 4 19.72 -12.74 16.51
N ASP A 5 20.23 -13.55 17.44
CA ASP A 5 20.33 -13.22 18.87
C ASP A 5 19.02 -12.80 19.58
N GLY A 6 17.87 -13.31 19.11
CA GLY A 6 16.57 -13.02 19.72
C GLY A 6 15.97 -11.66 19.34
N GLU A 7 16.70 -10.85 18.56
CA GLU A 7 16.13 -9.67 17.92
C GLU A 7 15.45 -10.06 16.60
N ILE A 8 14.18 -9.71 16.50
CA ILE A 8 13.42 -9.87 15.26
C ILE A 8 14.00 -8.85 14.27
N ALA A 9 14.90 -9.30 13.40
CA ALA A 9 15.36 -8.55 12.26
C ALA A 9 14.21 -8.41 11.23
N GLN A 10 13.20 -7.59 11.55
CA GLN A 10 12.07 -7.34 10.66
C GLN A 10 12.49 -6.37 9.55
N GLN A 11 13.35 -6.84 8.65
CA GLN A 11 13.82 -6.12 7.45
C GLN A 11 12.72 -5.93 6.38
N THR A 12 11.46 -6.19 6.72
CA THR A 12 10.37 -6.07 5.74
C THR A 12 10.01 -4.60 5.55
N GLU A 13 9.91 -3.82 6.63
CA GLU A 13 9.63 -2.38 6.54
C GLU A 13 10.74 -1.60 5.83
N SER A 14 11.99 -2.03 5.95
CA SER A 14 13.09 -1.40 5.20
C SER A 14 12.96 -1.59 3.68
N ILE A 15 12.28 -2.65 3.23
CA ILE A 15 12.06 -2.94 1.80
C ILE A 15 10.71 -2.37 1.33
N ILE A 16 9.66 -2.51 2.13
CA ILE A 16 8.30 -2.18 1.70
C ILE A 16 7.89 -0.77 2.08
N GLY A 17 8.37 -0.26 3.20
CA GLY A 17 7.95 0.99 3.84
C GLY A 17 7.33 0.78 5.22
N PRO A 18 7.16 1.86 6.01
CA PRO A 18 6.47 1.80 7.30
C PRO A 18 5.03 1.30 7.14
N TYR A 19 4.60 0.36 7.99
CA TYR A 19 3.25 -0.19 7.90
C TYR A 19 2.17 0.87 8.04
N GLU A 20 2.36 1.87 8.91
CA GLU A 20 1.36 2.93 9.12
C GLU A 20 1.08 3.74 7.86
N LEU A 21 2.10 4.02 7.05
CA LEU A 21 1.91 4.69 5.75
C LEU A 21 1.19 3.76 4.77
N HIS A 22 1.59 2.49 4.70
CA HIS A 22 0.99 1.52 3.78
C HIS A 22 -0.47 1.23 4.09
N ASP A 23 -0.81 1.06 5.36
CA ASP A 23 -2.18 0.85 5.81
C ASP A 23 -3.02 2.10 5.58
N PHE A 24 -2.44 3.29 5.80
CA PHE A 24 -3.10 4.56 5.48
C PHE A 24 -3.39 4.67 3.97
N PHE A 25 -2.40 4.38 3.12
CA PHE A 25 -2.59 4.39 1.66
C PHE A 25 -3.62 3.35 1.23
N LEU A 26 -3.55 2.13 1.76
CA LEU A 26 -4.50 1.06 1.46
C LEU A 26 -5.93 1.47 1.81
N TYR A 27 -6.13 2.05 2.99
CA TYR A 27 -7.45 2.49 3.42
C TYR A 27 -8.01 3.54 2.45
N TYR A 28 -7.27 4.61 2.14
CA TYR A 28 -7.78 5.66 1.26
C TYR A 28 -7.87 5.27 -0.22
N ALA A 29 -6.96 4.43 -0.70
CA ALA A 29 -7.02 3.92 -2.06
C ALA A 29 -8.21 2.97 -2.27
N ILE A 30 -8.55 2.13 -1.29
CA ILE A 30 -9.55 1.06 -1.47
C ILE A 30 -10.91 1.42 -0.89
N ARG A 31 -10.97 1.94 0.34
CA ARG A 31 -12.25 2.32 0.96
C ARG A 31 -12.87 3.52 0.27
N TRP A 32 -12.04 4.48 -0.14
CA TRP A 32 -12.48 5.78 -0.65
C TRP A 32 -12.18 6.02 -2.12
N ALA A 33 -11.48 5.09 -2.80
CA ALA A 33 -11.08 5.21 -4.20
C ALA A 33 -10.36 6.54 -4.51
N PHE A 34 -9.59 7.06 -3.56
CA PHE A 34 -8.89 8.33 -3.77
C PHE A 34 -7.71 8.16 -4.73
N PRO A 35 -7.51 9.12 -5.65
CA PRO A 35 -6.33 9.12 -6.50
C PRO A 35 -5.06 9.40 -5.67
N PRO A 36 -3.86 9.04 -6.19
CA PRO A 36 -2.57 9.31 -5.55
C PRO A 36 -2.44 10.73 -4.99
N SER A 37 -2.84 11.75 -5.76
CA SER A 37 -2.79 13.16 -5.37
C SER A 37 -3.52 13.47 -4.09
N LYS A 38 -4.74 12.94 -3.97
CA LYS A 38 -5.58 13.16 -2.80
C LYS A 38 -5.02 12.38 -1.61
N THR A 39 -4.61 11.13 -1.83
CA THR A 39 -4.00 10.27 -0.80
C THR A 39 -2.69 10.87 -0.27
N PHE A 40 -1.84 11.41 -1.13
CA PHE A 40 -0.64 12.15 -0.74
C PHE A 40 -0.98 13.38 0.10
N ARG A 41 -1.91 14.22 -0.36
CA ARG A 41 -2.27 15.45 0.35
C ARG A 41 -2.78 15.19 1.77
N ILE A 42 -3.63 14.18 1.96
CA ILE A 42 -4.13 13.82 3.28
C ILE A 42 -3.07 13.12 4.14
N ALA A 43 -2.17 12.32 3.55
CA ALA A 43 -1.06 11.72 4.28
C ALA A 43 -0.08 12.79 4.79
N ARG A 44 0.25 13.77 3.94
CA ARG A 44 1.10 14.91 4.33
C ARG A 44 0.55 15.65 5.54
N GLU A 45 -0.76 15.84 5.60
CA GLU A 45 -1.38 16.49 6.75
C GLU A 45 -1.38 15.59 7.98
N ALA A 46 -1.78 14.33 7.82
CA ALA A 46 -1.90 13.37 8.91
C ALA A 46 -0.56 13.05 9.58
N PHE A 47 0.52 13.03 8.80
CA PHE A 47 1.87 12.67 9.26
C PHE A 47 2.82 13.87 9.31
N ARG A 48 2.28 15.09 9.41
CA ARG A 48 3.08 16.31 9.47
C ARG A 48 4.09 16.23 10.63
N GLY A 49 5.37 16.43 10.32
CA GLY A 49 6.46 16.40 11.30
C GLY A 49 6.92 14.99 11.69
N ILE A 50 6.30 13.94 11.13
CA ILE A 50 6.72 12.54 11.30
C ILE A 50 7.45 12.08 10.02
N TYR A 51 6.86 12.36 8.85
CA TYR A 51 7.47 12.05 7.55
C TYR A 51 7.59 13.32 6.70
N SER A 52 8.68 13.41 5.94
CA SER A 52 8.83 14.41 4.89
C SER A 52 7.96 14.11 3.67
N ASP A 53 7.66 15.13 2.86
CA ASP A 53 6.92 14.98 1.59
C ASP A 53 7.60 13.92 0.69
N ASP A 54 8.93 13.96 0.59
CA ASP A 54 9.73 13.02 -0.20
C ASP A 54 9.61 11.56 0.28
N GLU A 55 9.57 11.35 1.59
CA GLU A 55 9.37 10.01 2.17
C GLU A 55 7.98 9.48 1.86
N ILE A 56 6.94 10.31 2.01
CA ILE A 56 5.56 9.92 1.69
C ILE A 56 5.45 9.58 0.20
N ILE A 57 6.01 10.40 -0.69
CA ILE A 57 6.05 10.17 -2.14
C ILE A 57 6.78 8.86 -2.46
N LYS A 58 7.95 8.63 -1.84
CA LYS A 58 8.74 7.40 -2.02
C LYS A 58 7.93 6.16 -1.68
N TRP A 59 7.27 6.16 -0.52
CA TRP A 59 6.51 4.99 -0.07
C TRP A 59 5.20 4.83 -0.82
N LEU A 60 4.53 5.92 -1.20
CA LEU A 60 3.33 5.88 -2.04
C LEU A 60 3.62 5.25 -3.41
N ARG A 61 4.77 5.57 -4.01
CA ARG A 61 5.26 4.94 -5.25
C ARG A 61 5.46 3.44 -5.07
N ILE A 62 6.12 3.04 -3.99
CA ILE A 62 6.38 1.63 -3.68
C ILE A 62 5.06 0.88 -3.42
N PHE A 63 4.13 1.51 -2.70
CA PHE A 63 2.79 0.99 -2.44
C PHE A 63 2.08 0.65 -3.75
N TYR A 64 1.87 1.61 -4.66
CA TYR A 64 1.13 1.34 -5.90
C TYR A 64 1.83 0.31 -6.80
N LYS A 65 3.16 0.40 -6.95
CA LYS A 65 3.93 -0.58 -7.72
C LYS A 65 3.72 -1.99 -7.19
N ARG A 66 3.85 -2.19 -5.87
CA ARG A 66 3.69 -3.51 -5.24
C ARG A 66 2.24 -3.95 -5.22
N PHE A 67 1.31 -3.04 -4.98
CA PHE A 67 -0.11 -3.33 -4.86
C PHE A 67 -0.65 -3.89 -6.17
N PHE A 68 -0.27 -3.29 -7.31
CA PHE A 68 -0.60 -3.82 -8.63
C PHE A 68 0.14 -5.12 -8.94
N ASN A 69 1.47 -5.14 -8.83
CA ASN A 69 2.28 -6.31 -9.20
C ASN A 69 1.99 -7.56 -8.36
N SER A 70 1.45 -7.40 -7.15
CA SER A 70 1.14 -8.52 -6.26
C SER A 70 -0.31 -9.02 -6.40
N GLN A 71 -1.10 -8.50 -7.35
CA GLN A 71 -2.51 -8.87 -7.48
C GLN A 71 -2.70 -10.36 -7.76
N TYR A 72 -1.84 -10.96 -8.58
CA TYR A 72 -1.91 -12.39 -8.89
C TYR A 72 -1.89 -13.28 -7.63
N LYS A 73 -1.20 -12.84 -6.56
CA LYS A 73 -1.14 -13.56 -5.28
C LYS A 73 -2.49 -13.55 -4.55
N ARG A 74 -3.30 -12.50 -4.75
CA ARG A 74 -4.62 -12.35 -4.13
C ARG A 74 -5.70 -13.12 -4.87
N SER A 75 -5.56 -13.26 -6.19
CA SER A 75 -6.53 -13.97 -7.05
C SER A 75 -6.77 -15.43 -6.59
N CYS A 76 -5.77 -16.08 -6.01
CA CYS A 76 -5.86 -17.46 -5.51
C CYS A 76 -5.77 -17.56 -3.99
N MET A 77 -6.16 -16.51 -3.24
CA MET A 77 -6.03 -16.55 -1.78
C MET A 77 -7.01 -17.55 -1.14
N PRO A 78 -6.62 -18.24 -0.04
CA PRO A 78 -7.51 -19.08 0.74
C PRO A 78 -8.70 -18.31 1.34
N ASP A 79 -9.72 -19.03 1.79
CA ASP A 79 -10.85 -18.44 2.49
C ASP A 79 -10.44 -17.90 3.87
N GLY A 80 -11.08 -16.81 4.27
CA GLY A 80 -10.88 -16.18 5.56
C GLY A 80 -11.97 -15.13 5.81
N PRO A 81 -12.41 -14.94 7.07
CA PRO A 81 -13.42 -13.95 7.39
C PRO A 81 -12.89 -12.53 7.17
N LYS A 82 -13.73 -11.66 6.62
CA LYS A 82 -13.43 -10.22 6.56
C LYS A 82 -13.41 -9.64 7.97
N VAL A 83 -12.36 -8.88 8.28
CA VAL A 83 -12.24 -8.09 9.51
C VAL A 83 -12.07 -6.62 9.15
N GLY A 84 -12.74 -5.72 9.87
CA GLY A 84 -12.69 -4.28 9.60
C GLY A 84 -13.50 -3.84 8.38
N THR A 85 -13.14 -2.69 7.82
CA THR A 85 -13.94 -2.05 6.75
C THR A 85 -13.56 -2.49 5.34
N VAL A 86 -12.33 -2.98 5.14
CA VAL A 86 -11.76 -3.33 3.82
C VAL A 86 -11.17 -4.73 3.86
N SER A 87 -11.43 -5.53 2.84
CA SER A 87 -10.74 -6.80 2.57
C SER A 87 -10.13 -6.80 1.17
N LEU A 88 -9.14 -7.66 0.95
CA LEU A 88 -8.46 -7.83 -0.34
C LEU A 88 -8.86 -9.11 -1.08
N SER A 89 -9.97 -9.72 -0.66
CA SER A 89 -10.49 -10.92 -1.29
C SER A 89 -11.04 -10.64 -2.69
N PRO A 90 -10.61 -11.39 -3.72
CA PRO A 90 -11.20 -11.33 -5.06
C PRO A 90 -12.66 -11.76 -5.07
N ARG A 91 -13.09 -12.49 -4.04
CA ARG A 91 -14.46 -12.94 -3.82
C ARG A 91 -15.30 -11.91 -3.04
N GLY A 92 -14.67 -10.85 -2.52
CA GLY A 92 -15.27 -9.85 -1.63
C GLY A 92 -15.14 -8.42 -2.14
N ASP A 93 -14.39 -7.60 -1.42
CA ASP A 93 -14.34 -6.14 -1.67
C ASP A 93 -13.41 -5.74 -2.83
N TRP A 94 -12.41 -6.56 -3.19
CA TRP A 94 -11.35 -6.15 -4.11
C TRP A 94 -11.30 -6.99 -5.39
N ARG A 95 -11.77 -6.45 -6.51
CA ARG A 95 -11.75 -7.11 -7.82
C ARG A 95 -10.87 -6.31 -8.78
N MET A 96 -9.69 -6.84 -9.08
CA MET A 96 -8.76 -6.24 -10.04
C MET A 96 -8.11 -7.35 -10.89
N PRO A 97 -7.94 -7.14 -12.21
CA PRO A 97 -7.19 -8.05 -13.07
C PRO A 97 -5.74 -8.23 -12.59
N SER A 98 -5.21 -9.45 -12.69
CA SER A 98 -3.83 -9.76 -12.26
C SER A 98 -2.76 -9.12 -13.16
N ASP A 99 -3.14 -8.73 -14.37
CA ASP A 99 -2.34 -8.12 -15.43
C ASP A 99 -2.54 -6.60 -15.55
N ALA A 100 -3.29 -5.99 -14.62
CA ALA A 100 -3.45 -4.54 -14.56
C ALA A 100 -2.12 -3.82 -14.28
N THR A 101 -1.95 -2.63 -14.87
CA THR A 101 -0.74 -1.80 -14.71
C THR A 101 -0.99 -0.59 -13.79
N ALA A 102 0.00 -0.26 -12.97
CA ALA A 102 -0.01 0.94 -12.11
C ALA A 102 0.41 2.23 -12.84
N ALA A 103 0.63 2.19 -14.17
CA ALA A 103 1.30 3.25 -14.91
C ALA A 103 0.69 4.65 -14.69
N GLU A 104 -0.64 4.77 -14.71
CA GLU A 104 -1.30 6.07 -14.51
C GLU A 104 -1.17 6.58 -13.07
N TRP A 105 -1.26 5.70 -12.07
CA TRP A 105 -1.03 6.07 -10.67
C TRP A 105 0.40 6.53 -10.44
N LEU A 106 1.38 5.87 -11.07
CA LEU A 106 2.79 6.24 -10.96
C LEU A 106 3.08 7.57 -11.68
N ARG A 107 2.49 7.80 -12.86
CA ARG A 107 2.62 9.07 -13.59
C ARG A 107 2.10 10.25 -12.76
N GLU A 108 0.99 10.07 -12.06
CA GLU A 108 0.46 11.10 -11.16
C GLU A 108 1.39 11.39 -9.97
N ILE A 109 2.10 10.38 -9.46
CA ILE A 109 3.06 10.53 -8.37
C ILE A 109 4.36 11.19 -8.85
N GLU A 110 4.78 10.92 -10.09
CA GLU A 110 5.99 11.51 -10.70
C GLU A 110 5.82 12.99 -11.09
N ALA A 111 4.59 13.51 -11.03
CA ALA A 111 4.30 14.92 -11.25
C ALA A 111 4.57 15.81 -10.02
N TYR A 112 4.94 15.22 -8.87
CA TYR A 112 5.39 15.92 -7.65
C TYR A 112 6.90 16.02 -7.60
#